data_AF-A0A349J5A6-F1
#
_entry.id   AF-A0A349J5A6-F1
#
_cell.length_a   1.000
_cell.length_b   1.000
_cell.length_c   1.000
_cell.angle_alpha   90.00
_cell.angle_beta   90.00
_cell.angle_gamma   90.00
#
_symmetry.space_group_name_H-M   'P 1'
#
loop_
_entity.id
_entity.type
_entity.pdbx_description
1 polymer ?
#
loop_
_entity_poly.entity_id
_entity_poly.type
_entity_poly.pdbx_seq_one_letter_code
_entity_poly.pdbx_strand_id
1 'polypeptide(L)'
;MLNSFRYGFLGLVYAALLSNPAQAISDEYRDLSARLVTEAEQELLEQKAKAADSLLNLALTADPGNARAFLLKGKAQTALGNKDEGLRLVSVGLEIEPGDMEGLRLKGEYAAGLGQI
;
A
#
# COMPACT_ATOMS: atom_id res chain seq x y z
N MET A 1 -21.14 25.45 -48.29
CA MET A 1 -21.97 24.33 -47.78
C MET A 1 -21.06 23.42 -46.96
N LEU A 2 -21.23 23.44 -45.65
CA LEU A 2 -20.53 22.60 -44.65
C LEU A 2 -21.19 21.22 -44.58
N ASN A 3 -20.40 20.15 -44.47
CA ASN A 3 -20.77 18.87 -43.83
C ASN A 3 -19.48 18.02 -43.65
N SER A 4 -18.74 18.14 -42.54
CA SER A 4 -18.90 17.45 -41.24
C SER A 4 -18.73 15.93 -41.37
N PHE A 5 -17.51 15.37 -41.26
CA PHE A 5 -16.84 14.86 -40.04
C PHE A 5 -17.69 13.90 -39.19
N ARG A 6 -17.21 12.63 -39.06
CA ARG A 6 -17.12 11.78 -37.82
C ARG A 6 -17.56 10.32 -38.01
N TYR A 7 -16.59 9.44 -38.25
CA TYR A 7 -16.64 8.05 -37.76
C TYR A 7 -15.20 7.61 -37.44
N GLY A 8 -14.71 7.97 -36.25
CA GLY A 8 -13.34 7.63 -35.83
C GLY A 8 -13.15 7.53 -34.32
N PHE A 9 -14.23 7.32 -33.56
CA PHE A 9 -14.17 7.43 -32.09
C PHE A 9 -14.95 6.36 -31.32
N LEU A 10 -15.36 5.25 -31.95
CA LEU A 10 -15.98 4.14 -31.22
C LEU A 10 -15.03 2.99 -30.86
N GLY A 11 -13.84 2.90 -31.48
CA GLY A 11 -12.90 1.82 -31.24
C GLY A 11 -11.97 2.02 -30.02
N LEU A 12 -11.68 3.26 -29.65
CA LEU A 12 -10.67 3.57 -28.62
C LEU A 12 -11.22 3.60 -27.19
N VAL A 13 -12.54 3.69 -27.01
CA VAL A 13 -13.17 3.72 -25.67
C VAL A 13 -13.22 2.31 -25.05
N TYR A 14 -13.27 1.26 -25.86
CA TYR A 14 -13.38 -0.12 -25.35
C TYR A 14 -12.04 -0.66 -24.81
N ALA A 15 -10.91 -0.15 -25.28
CA ALA A 15 -9.58 -0.55 -24.80
C ALA A 15 -9.20 0.06 -23.43
N ALA A 16 -9.96 1.06 -22.95
CA ALA A 16 -9.74 1.68 -21.64
C ALA A 16 -10.40 0.93 -20.46
N LEU A 17 -11.16 -0.14 -20.74
CA LEU A 17 -11.89 -0.93 -19.74
C LEU A 17 -11.07 -2.04 -19.07
N LEU A 18 -9.78 -2.14 -19.35
CA LEU A 18 -8.85 -2.84 -18.46
C LEU A 18 -8.49 -1.94 -17.27
N SER A 19 -9.50 -1.32 -16.66
CA SER A 19 -9.33 -0.61 -15.39
C SER A 19 -8.99 -1.67 -14.35
N ASN A 20 -7.71 -1.71 -13.98
CA ASN A 20 -7.21 -2.49 -12.87
C ASN A 20 -8.19 -2.32 -11.69
N PRO A 21 -8.79 -3.38 -11.12
CA PRO A 21 -9.81 -3.23 -10.07
C PRO A 21 -9.27 -2.46 -8.84
N ALA A 22 -7.94 -2.40 -8.68
CA ALA A 22 -7.26 -1.55 -7.71
C ALA A 22 -7.55 -0.04 -7.83
N GLN A 23 -7.92 0.47 -9.03
CA GLN A 23 -8.20 1.89 -9.23
C GLN A 23 -9.64 2.31 -8.86
N ALA A 24 -10.58 1.37 -8.72
CA ALA A 24 -12.01 1.63 -8.52
C ALA A 24 -12.45 1.49 -7.05
N ILE A 25 -11.63 1.95 -6.12
CA ILE A 25 -11.95 1.98 -4.67
C ILE A 25 -12.68 3.29 -4.36
N SER A 26 -13.77 3.25 -3.61
CA SER A 26 -14.48 4.47 -3.18
C SER A 26 -13.66 5.27 -2.17
N ASP A 27 -13.88 6.59 -2.14
CA ASP A 27 -13.22 7.47 -1.16
C ASP A 27 -13.47 7.01 0.28
N GLU A 28 -14.66 6.44 0.56
CA GLU A 28 -15.01 5.88 1.86
C GLU A 28 -14.06 4.75 2.31
N TYR A 29 -13.68 3.84 1.42
CA TYR A 29 -12.76 2.75 1.75
C TYR A 29 -11.31 3.23 1.92
N ARG A 30 -10.90 4.26 1.16
CA ARG A 30 -9.60 4.91 1.35
C ARG A 30 -9.51 5.59 2.72
N ASP A 31 -10.56 6.33 3.09
CA ASP A 31 -10.67 6.99 4.40
C ASP A 31 -10.71 5.97 5.55
N LEU A 32 -11.39 4.84 5.36
CA LEU A 32 -11.36 3.73 6.30
C LEU A 32 -9.93 3.19 6.45
N SER A 33 -9.23 2.93 5.35
CA SER A 33 -7.85 2.46 5.37
C SER A 33 -6.92 3.44 6.12
N ALA A 34 -7.02 4.75 5.84
CA ALA A 34 -6.22 5.78 6.49
C ALA A 34 -6.45 5.85 8.02
N ARG A 35 -7.70 5.71 8.46
CA ARG A 35 -8.03 5.66 9.90
C ARG A 35 -7.46 4.41 10.58
N LEU A 36 -7.61 3.24 9.95
CA LEU A 36 -7.07 1.99 10.46
C LEU A 36 -5.54 2.01 10.54
N VAL A 37 -4.87 2.62 9.55
CA VAL A 37 -3.42 2.87 9.56
C VAL A 37 -3.02 3.75 10.74
N THR A 38 -3.76 4.83 10.99
CA THR A 38 -3.48 5.74 12.12
C THR A 38 -3.61 5.02 13.46
N GLU A 39 -4.66 4.20 13.63
CA GLU A 39 -4.85 3.38 14.83
C GLU A 39 -3.75 2.34 15.00
N ALA A 40 -3.37 1.64 13.93
CA ALA A 40 -2.28 0.67 13.95
C ALA A 40 -0.93 1.31 14.32
N GLU A 41 -0.70 2.55 13.89
CA GLU A 41 0.49 3.30 14.28
C GLU A 41 0.51 3.60 15.78
N GLN A 42 -0.63 3.94 16.38
CA GLN A 42 -0.74 4.08 17.84
C GLN A 42 -0.45 2.75 18.57
N GLU A 43 -1.03 1.65 18.09
CA GLU A 43 -0.79 0.32 18.66
C GLU A 43 0.69 -0.08 18.58
N LEU A 44 1.41 0.31 17.52
CA LEU A 44 2.87 0.11 17.41
C LEU A 44 3.66 0.95 18.42
N LEU A 45 3.24 2.19 18.69
CA LEU A 45 3.84 3.04 19.73
C LEU A 45 3.66 2.42 21.12
N GLU A 46 2.54 1.75 21.36
CA GLU A 46 2.25 0.99 22.57
C GLU A 46 2.91 -0.41 22.60
N GLN A 47 3.73 -0.75 21.61
CA GLN A 47 4.41 -2.04 21.45
C GLN A 47 3.44 -3.24 21.27
N LYS A 48 2.19 -2.99 20.89
CA LYS A 48 1.16 -4.00 20.65
C LYS A 48 1.17 -4.47 19.20
N ALA A 49 2.27 -5.09 18.79
CA ALA A 49 2.49 -5.46 17.38
C ALA A 49 1.40 -6.40 16.79
N LYS A 50 0.80 -7.30 17.57
CA LYS A 50 -0.30 -8.18 17.10
C LYS A 50 -1.59 -7.41 16.79
N ALA A 51 -1.91 -6.40 17.61
CA ALA A 51 -3.09 -5.57 17.40
C ALA A 51 -2.90 -4.71 16.15
N ALA A 52 -1.73 -4.07 16.02
CA ALA A 52 -1.35 -3.34 14.83
C ALA A 52 -1.43 -4.18 13.55
N ASP A 53 -0.88 -5.41 13.55
CA ASP A 53 -0.95 -6.30 12.38
C ASP A 53 -2.40 -6.61 11.97
N SER A 54 -3.28 -6.82 12.94
CA SER A 54 -4.70 -7.08 12.68
C SER A 54 -5.39 -5.87 12.04
N LEU A 55 -5.13 -4.66 12.53
CA LEU A 55 -5.64 -3.42 11.94
C LEU A 55 -5.09 -3.19 10.53
N LEU A 56 -3.82 -3.51 10.29
CA LEU A 56 -3.17 -3.34 8.99
C LEU A 56 -3.68 -4.35 7.96
N ASN A 57 -4.07 -5.55 8.38
CA ASN A 57 -4.82 -6.49 7.52
C ASN A 57 -6.14 -5.89 7.05
N LEU A 58 -6.88 -5.24 7.94
CA LEU A 58 -8.13 -4.58 7.60
C LEU A 58 -7.88 -3.35 6.70
N ALA A 59 -6.86 -2.56 6.99
CA ALA A 59 -6.49 -1.39 6.19
C ALA A 59 -6.15 -1.77 4.74
N LEU A 60 -5.39 -2.85 4.55
CA LEU A 60 -5.04 -3.39 3.23
C LEU A 60 -6.20 -4.09 2.54
N THR A 61 -7.20 -4.56 3.29
CA THR A 61 -8.45 -5.06 2.71
C THR A 61 -9.30 -3.91 2.16
N ALA A 62 -9.35 -2.78 2.88
CA ALA A 62 -10.07 -1.58 2.46
C ALA A 62 -9.37 -0.86 1.30
N ASP A 63 -8.05 -0.73 1.37
CA ASP A 63 -7.22 -0.17 0.30
C ASP A 63 -5.95 -1.01 0.09
N PRO A 64 -5.98 -1.95 -0.87
CA PRO A 64 -4.82 -2.76 -1.23
C PRO A 64 -3.64 -1.95 -1.79
N GLY A 65 -3.84 -0.69 -2.15
CA GLY A 65 -2.81 0.22 -2.64
C GLY A 65 -2.20 1.13 -1.57
N ASN A 66 -2.58 1.00 -0.30
CA ASN A 66 -2.08 1.86 0.76
C ASN A 66 -0.61 1.53 1.12
N ALA A 67 0.33 2.28 0.55
CA ALA A 67 1.76 2.12 0.78
C ALA A 67 2.14 2.20 2.27
N ARG A 68 1.57 3.17 3.00
CA ARG A 68 1.83 3.35 4.43
C ARG A 68 1.41 2.12 5.25
N ALA A 69 0.30 1.48 4.89
CA ALA A 69 -0.16 0.26 5.55
C ALA A 69 0.86 -0.89 5.36
N PHE A 70 1.46 -1.04 4.18
CA PHE A 70 2.52 -2.01 3.96
C PHE A 70 3.77 -1.73 4.81
N LEU A 71 4.20 -0.46 4.88
CA LEU A 71 5.37 -0.09 5.70
C LEU A 71 5.15 -0.39 7.18
N LEU A 72 4.02 0.02 7.74
CA LEU A 72 3.68 -0.26 9.14
C LEU A 72 3.49 -1.75 9.39
N LYS A 73 2.97 -2.51 8.42
CA LYS A 73 2.82 -3.96 8.56
C LYS A 73 4.19 -4.64 8.56
N GLY A 74 5.13 -4.14 7.77
CA GLY A 74 6.53 -4.56 7.84
C GLY A 74 7.14 -4.32 9.23
N LYS A 75 6.84 -3.17 9.86
CA LYS A 75 7.23 -2.87 11.25
C LYS A 75 6.61 -3.84 12.25
N ALA A 76 5.31 -4.09 12.14
CA ALA A 76 4.59 -5.02 13.00
C ALA A 76 5.16 -6.45 12.88
N GLN A 77 5.36 -6.95 11.67
CA GLN A 77 5.90 -8.30 11.41
C GLN A 77 7.34 -8.44 11.93
N THR A 78 8.17 -7.41 11.75
CA THR A 78 9.54 -7.40 12.31
C THR A 78 9.51 -7.44 13.83
N ALA A 79 8.63 -6.67 14.48
CA ALA A 79 8.44 -6.69 15.94
C ALA A 79 7.90 -8.04 16.45
N LEU A 80 7.16 -8.78 15.62
CA LEU A 80 6.70 -10.15 15.89
C LEU A 80 7.77 -11.22 15.63
N GLY A 81 8.96 -10.84 15.16
CA GLY A 81 10.08 -11.74 14.87
C GLY A 81 10.16 -12.22 13.42
N ASN A 82 9.20 -11.84 12.57
CA ASN A 82 9.12 -12.25 11.17
C ASN A 82 9.90 -11.29 10.27
N LYS A 83 11.22 -11.21 10.44
CA LYS A 83 12.09 -10.19 9.82
C LYS A 83 12.07 -10.23 8.28
N ASP A 84 12.14 -11.41 7.66
CA ASP A 84 12.11 -11.55 6.20
C ASP A 84 10.79 -11.02 5.61
N GLU A 85 9.67 -11.35 6.24
CA GLU A 85 8.35 -10.84 5.86
C GLU A 85 8.26 -9.33 6.06
N GLY A 86 8.87 -8.81 7.14
CA GLY A 86 9.02 -7.39 7.39
C GLY A 86 9.69 -6.66 6.22
N LEU A 87 10.84 -7.14 5.77
CA LEU A 87 11.57 -6.59 4.62
C LEU A 87 10.77 -6.69 3.31
N ARG A 88 10.10 -7.83 3.09
CA ARG A 88 9.26 -8.03 1.91
C ARG A 88 8.12 -7.00 1.86
N LEU A 89 7.40 -6.81 2.97
CA LEU A 89 6.31 -5.85 3.07
C LEU A 89 6.77 -4.40 2.91
N VAL A 90 7.90 -4.03 3.53
CA VAL A 90 8.50 -2.70 3.32
C VAL A 90 8.86 -2.49 1.85
N SER A 91 9.37 -3.51 1.18
CA SER A 91 9.69 -3.44 -0.26
C SER A 91 8.44 -3.21 -1.10
N VAL A 92 7.31 -3.88 -0.80
CA VAL A 92 6.03 -3.63 -1.47
C VAL A 92 5.56 -2.19 -1.26
N GLY A 93 5.65 -1.67 -0.04
CA GLY A 93 5.30 -0.26 0.23
C GLY A 93 6.12 0.72 -0.62
N LEU A 94 7.41 0.46 -0.78
CA LEU A 94 8.31 1.24 -1.63
C LEU A 94 8.10 1.03 -3.14
N GLU A 95 7.56 -0.10 -3.58
CA GLU A 95 7.15 -0.27 -4.98
C GLU A 95 5.96 0.64 -5.33
N ILE A 96 5.09 0.90 -4.35
CA ILE A 96 3.94 1.82 -4.50
C ILE A 96 4.38 3.28 -4.34
N GLU A 97 5.15 3.59 -3.30
CA GLU A 97 5.70 4.94 -3.05
C GLU A 97 7.23 4.90 -2.92
N PRO A 98 7.98 4.96 -4.04
CA PRO A 98 9.45 4.83 -4.03
C PRO A 98 10.20 5.91 -3.26
N GLY A 99 9.56 7.06 -3.03
CA GLY A 99 10.13 8.21 -2.33
C GLY A 99 9.86 8.25 -0.83
N ASP A 100 9.18 7.26 -0.25
CA ASP A 100 8.92 7.25 1.18
C ASP A 100 10.23 7.08 1.98
N MET A 101 10.64 8.15 2.66
CA MET A 101 11.88 8.22 3.42
C MET A 101 11.92 7.23 4.59
N GLU A 102 10.76 6.98 5.23
CA GLU A 102 10.66 6.01 6.31
C GLU A 102 10.77 4.59 5.76
N GLY A 103 10.14 4.30 4.62
CA GLY A 103 10.27 3.03 3.91
C GLY A 103 11.72 2.73 3.52
N LEU A 104 12.43 3.70 2.95
CA LEU A 104 13.84 3.54 2.59
C LEU A 104 14.72 3.28 3.82
N ARG A 105 14.47 4.00 4.92
CA ARG A 105 15.15 3.80 6.20
C ARG A 105 14.91 2.39 6.75
N LEU A 106 13.65 1.93 6.76
CA LEU A 106 13.27 0.60 7.22
C LEU A 106 13.87 -0.50 6.35
N LYS A 107 13.89 -0.33 5.03
CA LYS A 107 14.49 -1.30 4.11
C LYS A 107 15.96 -1.51 4.41
N GLY A 108 16.71 -0.42 4.61
CA GLY A 108 18.12 -0.47 5.00
C GLY A 108 18.34 -1.15 6.35
N GLU A 109 17.55 -0.78 7.36
CA GLU A 109 17.60 -1.39 8.70
C GLU A 109 17.35 -2.90 8.66
N TYR A 110 16.33 -3.33 7.93
CA TYR A 110 15.93 -4.74 7.88
C TYR A 110 16.88 -5.57 7.02
N ALA A 111 17.33 -5.05 5.88
CA ALA A 111 18.35 -5.69 5.07
C ALA A 111 19.67 -5.87 5.83
N ALA A 112 20.13 -4.84 6.56
CA ALA A 112 21.31 -4.94 7.40
C ALA A 112 21.15 -5.98 8.52
N GLY A 113 19.98 -6.03 9.17
CA GLY A 113 19.66 -7.02 10.18
C GLY A 113 19.63 -8.47 9.68
N LEU A 114 19.45 -8.66 8.37
CA LEU A 114 19.47 -9.97 7.68
C LEU A 114 20.81 -10.26 6.98
N GLY A 115 21.75 -9.31 6.95
CA GLY A 115 23.00 -9.42 6.20
C GLY A 115 22.84 -9.33 4.67
N GLN A 116 21.75 -8.70 4.20
CA GLN A 116 21.39 -8.55 2.77
C GLN A 116 21.76 -7.16 2.22
N ILE A 117 22.91 -6.61 2.65
CA ILE A 117 23.42 -5.29 2.26
C ILE A 117 24.38 -5.35 1.08
#